data_AF-A0A958SJ31-F1
#
_entry.id   AF-A0A958SJ31-F1
#
_cell.length_a   1.000
_cell.length_b   1.000
_cell.length_c   1.000
_cell.angle_alpha   90.00
_cell.angle_beta   90.00
_cell.angle_gamma   90.00
#
_symmetry.space_group_name_H-M   'P 1'
#
loop_
_entity.id
_entity.type
_entity.pdbx_description
1 polymer ?
#
loop_
_entity_poly.entity_id
_entity_poly.type
_entity_poly.pdbx_seq_one_letter_code
_entity_poly.pdbx_strand_id
1 'polypeptide(L)'
;MILKLKSVNLARALIALAFFYLVMGLSGCASYQMKVGKARRMLANGNAVEAVQALEPKAREEGVDQLVYLLDYATAAQLAGNYDLSTKAFLHADQMSEVKDYHSVSKITGSLLFNEGMVQYKGDDYEKVLINAMLAINYLLMDNLDEALVETRRLNEKLRHYQVDAKKNYEQNPFAFYLSALIWEADRKWDDAYIDFKKAYDLNPNIPYLKEDLVRAAYNARRAEAEQKWRNQFGVGRPQDPTFKNDGELVVIYQQGWGPRKQPNPSWHRVPKLYPTRSYTSKARVVVSGGPEEVTQPIYSVQDVAIKTLDDQYAGLIAKRMAGIAAKEVVADQVRQQNETLGALLKIGMHVSDQADLRQWSTLPETFQIAKLRLKPGEYKIQVLGLNGGGVPTGETSAEGTIVIKRGKKTFLTWRSFN
;
A
#
# COMPACT_ATOMS: atom_id res chain seq x y z
N MET A 1 20.13 59.65 -19.14
CA MET A 1 19.42 58.78 -20.11
C MET A 1 19.80 57.29 -19.97
N ILE A 2 21.09 56.96 -19.76
CA ILE A 2 21.61 55.58 -19.69
C ILE A 2 21.08 54.74 -18.50
N LEU A 3 20.81 55.34 -17.34
CA LEU A 3 20.25 54.65 -16.17
C LEU A 3 18.78 54.19 -16.34
N LYS A 4 17.95 54.96 -17.08
CA LYS A 4 16.55 54.60 -17.38
C LYS A 4 16.44 53.43 -18.38
N LEU A 5 17.41 53.29 -19.30
CA LEU A 5 17.43 52.16 -20.23
C LEU A 5 17.79 50.82 -19.55
N LYS A 6 18.66 50.84 -18.54
CA LYS A 6 19.01 49.62 -17.78
C LYS A 6 17.85 49.12 -16.90
N SER A 7 17.08 50.00 -16.28
CA SER A 7 15.92 49.62 -15.45
C SER A 7 14.77 49.04 -16.28
N VAL A 8 14.54 49.56 -17.49
CA VAL A 8 13.52 49.04 -18.43
C VAL A 8 13.87 47.64 -18.94
N ASN A 9 15.15 47.36 -19.20
CA ASN A 9 15.60 46.04 -19.62
C ASN A 9 15.55 45.01 -18.47
N LEU A 10 15.84 45.42 -17.23
CA LEU A 10 15.69 44.56 -16.05
C LEU A 10 14.23 44.22 -15.76
N ALA A 11 13.33 45.21 -15.84
CA ALA A 11 11.90 45.00 -15.67
C ALA A 11 11.32 44.08 -16.76
N ARG A 12 11.73 44.25 -18.03
CA ARG A 12 11.34 43.35 -19.12
C ARG A 12 11.88 41.93 -18.94
N ALA A 13 13.11 41.77 -18.46
CA ALA A 13 13.68 40.46 -18.14
C ALA A 13 12.92 39.77 -17.00
N LEU A 14 12.54 40.50 -15.94
CA LEU A 14 11.75 39.98 -14.83
C LEU A 14 10.31 39.64 -15.25
N ILE A 15 9.68 40.44 -16.12
CA ILE A 15 8.36 40.14 -16.69
C ILE A 15 8.44 38.91 -17.59
N ALA A 16 9.48 38.79 -18.43
CA ALA A 16 9.69 37.61 -19.27
C ALA A 16 9.95 36.35 -18.43
N LEU A 17 10.70 36.47 -17.33
CA LEU A 17 10.92 35.38 -16.37
C LEU A 17 9.61 34.99 -15.67
N ALA A 18 8.83 35.97 -15.20
CA ALA A 18 7.53 35.73 -14.56
C ALA A 18 6.51 35.13 -15.54
N PHE A 19 6.48 35.59 -16.80
CA PHE A 19 5.64 35.03 -17.85
C PHE A 19 6.10 33.62 -18.24
N PHE A 20 7.41 33.36 -18.26
CA PHE A 20 7.97 32.02 -18.45
C PHE A 20 7.58 31.08 -17.30
N TYR A 21 7.64 31.52 -16.04
CA TYR A 21 7.15 30.76 -14.89
C TYR A 21 5.62 30.59 -14.89
N LEU A 22 4.86 31.58 -15.37
CA LEU A 22 3.41 31.49 -15.54
C LEU A 22 3.02 30.49 -16.63
N VAL A 23 3.70 30.53 -17.78
CA VAL A 23 3.48 29.61 -18.92
C VAL A 23 3.97 28.19 -18.59
N MET A 24 5.08 28.05 -17.86
CA MET A 24 5.52 26.75 -17.32
C MET A 24 4.57 26.22 -16.23
N GLY A 25 3.99 27.10 -15.40
CA GLY A 25 2.98 26.74 -14.41
C GLY A 25 1.66 26.26 -15.02
N LEU A 26 1.32 26.74 -16.22
CA LEU A 26 0.14 26.31 -16.97
C LEU A 26 0.35 25.00 -17.76
N SER A 27 1.60 24.62 -18.04
CA SER A 27 1.95 23.41 -18.81
C SER A 27 2.55 22.27 -17.97
N GLY A 28 2.94 22.53 -16.73
CA GLY A 28 3.73 21.61 -15.90
C GLY A 28 3.14 21.38 -14.51
N CYS A 29 2.29 20.36 -14.38
CA CYS A 29 2.25 19.44 -13.24
C CYS A 29 1.22 18.35 -13.56
N ALA A 30 1.57 17.45 -14.48
CA ALA A 30 0.86 16.17 -14.54
C ALA A 30 0.95 15.55 -13.14
N SER A 31 -0.20 15.40 -12.47
CA SER A 31 -0.24 14.79 -11.14
C SER A 31 0.42 13.42 -11.17
N TYR A 32 0.95 12.95 -10.04
CA TYR A 32 1.50 11.60 -9.94
C TYR A 32 0.56 10.54 -10.56
N GLN A 33 -0.73 10.68 -10.28
CA GLN A 33 -1.80 9.86 -10.84
C GLN A 33 -1.84 9.80 -12.38
N MET A 34 -1.52 10.90 -13.06
CA MET A 34 -1.40 10.92 -14.52
C MET A 34 -0.10 10.24 -14.98
N LYS A 35 1.01 10.46 -14.26
CA LYS A 35 2.34 9.91 -14.59
C LYS A 35 2.34 8.37 -14.58
N VAL A 36 1.62 7.75 -13.65
CA VAL A 36 1.50 6.27 -13.56
C VAL A 36 0.32 5.67 -14.33
N GLY A 37 -0.54 6.51 -14.91
CA GLY A 37 -1.76 6.05 -15.60
C GLY A 37 -1.50 5.11 -16.77
N LYS A 38 -0.37 5.27 -17.49
CA LYS A 38 0.03 4.35 -18.56
C LYS A 38 0.35 2.95 -18.02
N ALA A 39 1.17 2.87 -16.97
CA ALA A 39 1.55 1.61 -16.35
C ALA A 39 0.33 0.88 -15.74
N ARG A 40 -0.59 1.61 -15.10
CA ARG A 40 -1.83 1.03 -14.58
C ARG A 40 -2.71 0.39 -15.66
N ARG A 41 -2.84 1.04 -16.83
CA ARG A 41 -3.56 0.45 -17.97
C ARG A 41 -2.86 -0.79 -18.51
N MET A 42 -1.53 -0.81 -18.53
CA MET A 42 -0.76 -2.01 -18.90
C MET A 42 -1.05 -3.17 -17.93
N LEU A 43 -1.02 -2.91 -16.61
CA LEU A 43 -1.38 -3.91 -15.60
C LEU A 43 -2.82 -4.43 -15.76
N ALA A 44 -3.78 -3.54 -15.96
CA ALA A 44 -5.19 -3.93 -16.17
C ALA A 44 -5.40 -4.81 -17.41
N ASN A 45 -4.55 -4.66 -18.43
CA ASN A 45 -4.60 -5.44 -19.66
C ASN A 45 -3.73 -6.71 -19.63
N GLY A 46 -3.14 -7.06 -18.47
CA GLY A 46 -2.24 -8.21 -18.34
C GLY A 46 -0.81 -7.98 -18.82
N ASN A 47 -0.46 -6.77 -19.24
CA ASN A 47 0.84 -6.40 -19.80
C ASN A 47 1.81 -5.97 -18.68
N ALA A 48 2.08 -6.87 -17.73
CA ALA A 48 2.85 -6.55 -16.54
C ALA A 48 4.34 -6.26 -16.84
N VAL A 49 4.93 -6.95 -17.82
CA VAL A 49 6.33 -6.74 -18.23
C VAL A 49 6.51 -5.32 -18.80
N GLU A 50 5.58 -4.85 -19.61
CA GLU A 50 5.59 -3.50 -20.17
C GLU A 50 5.36 -2.44 -19.08
N ALA A 51 4.54 -2.74 -18.07
CA ALA A 51 4.36 -1.87 -16.92
C ALA A 51 5.67 -1.71 -16.11
N VAL A 52 6.42 -2.81 -15.91
CA VAL A 52 7.75 -2.79 -15.30
C VAL A 52 8.69 -1.87 -16.08
N GLN A 53 8.79 -2.06 -17.41
CA GLN A 53 9.64 -1.23 -18.27
C GLN A 53 9.25 0.26 -18.25
N ALA A 54 7.95 0.56 -18.17
CA ALA A 54 7.47 1.93 -18.12
C ALA A 54 7.78 2.64 -16.78
N LEU A 55 7.84 1.89 -15.68
CA LEU A 55 8.08 2.41 -14.34
C LEU A 55 9.56 2.45 -13.96
N GLU A 56 10.38 1.55 -14.52
CA GLU A 56 11.78 1.38 -14.15
C GLU A 56 12.62 2.68 -14.18
N PRO A 57 12.58 3.52 -15.25
CA PRO A 57 13.38 4.74 -15.27
C PRO A 57 13.04 5.69 -14.12
N LYS A 58 11.75 5.74 -13.73
CA LYS A 58 11.25 6.62 -12.66
C LYS A 58 11.53 6.05 -11.27
N ALA A 59 11.53 4.74 -11.13
CA ALA A 59 11.88 4.06 -9.88
C ALA A 59 13.38 4.13 -9.58
N ARG A 60 14.22 4.25 -10.62
CA ARG A 60 15.68 4.42 -10.49
C ARG A 60 16.12 5.88 -10.37
N GLU A 61 15.27 6.82 -10.78
CA GLU A 61 15.55 8.26 -10.68
C GLU A 61 15.57 8.68 -9.20
N GLU A 62 16.74 9.10 -8.72
CA GLU A 62 16.88 9.64 -7.36
C GLU A 62 16.11 10.96 -7.24
N GLY A 63 15.30 11.07 -6.19
CA GLY A 63 14.56 12.29 -5.93
C GLY A 63 13.35 12.10 -5.04
N VAL A 64 12.59 13.18 -4.89
CA VAL A 64 11.47 13.27 -3.94
C VAL A 64 10.31 12.31 -4.24
N ASP A 65 10.22 11.81 -5.48
CA ASP A 65 9.19 10.88 -5.92
C ASP A 65 9.68 9.41 -5.97
N GLN A 66 10.97 9.15 -5.72
CA GLN A 66 11.56 7.82 -5.96
C GLN A 66 10.85 6.72 -5.17
N LEU A 67 10.55 6.97 -3.88
CA LEU A 67 9.84 6.00 -3.03
C LEU A 67 8.51 5.56 -3.66
N VAL A 68 7.67 6.49 -4.11
CA VAL A 68 6.34 6.13 -4.64
C VAL A 68 6.45 5.36 -5.96
N TYR A 69 7.43 5.69 -6.81
CA TYR A 69 7.69 4.91 -8.02
C TYR A 69 8.24 3.52 -7.72
N LEU A 70 9.10 3.37 -6.70
CA LEU A 70 9.59 2.06 -6.27
C LEU A 70 8.43 1.15 -5.85
N LEU A 71 7.42 1.68 -5.13
CA LEU A 71 6.25 0.92 -4.70
C LEU A 71 5.41 0.38 -5.88
N ASP A 72 5.10 1.25 -6.85
CA ASP A 72 4.35 0.86 -8.05
C ASP A 72 5.18 -0.09 -8.93
N TYR A 73 6.48 0.17 -9.07
CA TYR A 73 7.43 -0.67 -9.82
C TYR A 73 7.56 -2.07 -9.21
N ALA A 74 7.70 -2.17 -7.90
CA ALA A 74 7.81 -3.43 -7.19
C ALA A 74 6.52 -4.27 -7.33
N THR A 75 5.36 -3.63 -7.31
CA THR A 75 4.08 -4.31 -7.56
C THR A 75 3.98 -4.80 -9.00
N ALA A 76 4.36 -3.96 -9.99
CA ALA A 76 4.40 -4.38 -11.38
C ALA A 76 5.34 -5.58 -11.60
N ALA A 77 6.51 -5.59 -10.95
CA ALA A 77 7.45 -6.70 -11.01
C ALA A 77 6.90 -7.98 -10.39
N GLN A 78 6.18 -7.89 -9.25
CA GLN A 78 5.51 -9.04 -8.63
C GLN A 78 4.48 -9.64 -9.59
N LEU A 79 3.68 -8.79 -10.25
CA LEU A 79 2.64 -9.22 -11.20
C LEU A 79 3.21 -9.77 -12.50
N ALA A 80 4.41 -9.34 -12.89
CA ALA A 80 5.16 -9.93 -14.00
C ALA A 80 5.79 -11.29 -13.63
N GLY A 81 5.60 -11.78 -12.41
CA GLY A 81 6.22 -13.02 -11.91
C GLY A 81 7.71 -12.88 -11.58
N ASN A 82 8.26 -11.67 -11.62
CA ASN A 82 9.66 -11.40 -11.29
C ASN A 82 9.80 -11.03 -9.81
N TYR A 83 9.66 -12.05 -8.95
CA TYR A 83 9.68 -11.88 -7.50
C TYR A 83 11.02 -11.41 -6.94
N ASP A 84 12.15 -11.78 -7.56
CA ASP A 84 13.47 -11.26 -7.20
C ASP A 84 13.56 -9.75 -7.42
N LEU A 85 13.12 -9.27 -8.59
CA LEU A 85 13.13 -7.84 -8.90
C LEU A 85 12.18 -7.07 -7.99
N SER A 86 10.97 -7.62 -7.78
CA SER A 86 10.00 -7.05 -6.86
C SER A 86 10.56 -6.93 -5.45
N THR A 87 11.21 -7.98 -4.95
CA THR A 87 11.84 -8.03 -3.63
C THR A 87 12.93 -6.98 -3.48
N LYS A 88 13.83 -6.85 -4.46
CA LYS A 88 14.88 -5.80 -4.45
C LYS A 88 14.27 -4.40 -4.40
N ALA A 89 13.23 -4.14 -5.19
CA ALA A 89 12.56 -2.85 -5.22
C ALA A 89 11.82 -2.54 -3.92
N PHE A 90 11.11 -3.52 -3.33
CA PHE A 90 10.44 -3.33 -2.04
C PHE A 90 11.42 -3.18 -0.87
N LEU A 91 12.55 -3.89 -0.86
CA LEU A 91 13.59 -3.68 0.16
C LEU A 91 14.17 -2.27 0.09
N HIS A 92 14.37 -1.75 -1.12
CA HIS A 92 14.81 -0.36 -1.29
C HIS A 92 13.71 0.63 -0.84
N ALA A 93 12.44 0.37 -1.18
CA ALA A 93 11.32 1.18 -0.71
C ALA A 93 11.20 1.16 0.82
N ASP A 94 11.37 -0.01 1.46
CA ASP A 94 11.32 -0.16 2.92
C ASP A 94 12.41 0.71 3.57
N GLN A 95 13.65 0.59 3.10
CA GLN A 95 14.79 1.41 3.56
C GLN A 95 14.49 2.91 3.43
N MET A 96 14.00 3.37 2.28
CA MET A 96 13.64 4.77 2.08
C MET A 96 12.47 5.23 2.97
N SER A 97 11.52 4.35 3.26
CA SER A 97 10.35 4.65 4.09
C SER A 97 10.67 4.77 5.58
N GLU A 98 11.77 4.13 6.01
CA GLU A 98 12.28 4.11 7.39
C GLU A 98 13.29 5.24 7.69
N VAL A 99 13.74 5.98 6.67
CA VAL A 99 14.57 7.17 6.90
C VAL A 99 13.77 8.19 7.72
N LYS A 100 14.00 8.20 9.03
CA LYS A 100 13.45 9.19 9.95
C LYS A 100 13.99 10.54 9.52
N ASP A 101 13.08 11.45 9.18
CA ASP A 101 13.37 12.86 8.93
C ASP A 101 13.73 13.57 10.26
N TYR A 102 14.78 13.12 10.93
CA TYR A 102 15.24 13.67 12.19
C TYR A 102 16.22 14.80 11.96
N HIS A 103 15.83 15.86 11.24
CA HIS A 103 16.70 17.02 11.07
C HIS A 103 15.96 18.37 11.08
N SER A 104 15.97 18.99 12.27
CA SER A 104 15.82 20.41 12.60
C SER A 104 14.44 21.08 12.41
N VAL A 105 14.01 21.78 13.46
CA VAL A 105 12.87 22.72 13.45
C VAL A 105 12.99 23.75 12.31
N SER A 106 14.21 24.09 11.89
CA SER A 106 14.48 24.96 10.73
C SER A 106 14.02 24.35 9.39
N LYS A 107 14.01 23.01 9.22
CA LYS A 107 13.37 22.38 8.05
C LYS A 107 11.84 22.38 8.16
N ILE A 108 11.25 22.34 9.36
CA ILE A 108 9.78 22.44 9.50
C ILE A 108 9.33 23.82 9.03
N THR A 109 9.97 24.89 9.48
CA THR A 109 9.70 26.27 9.02
C THR A 109 10.00 26.44 7.52
N GLY A 110 11.08 25.86 7.00
CA GLY A 110 11.40 25.87 5.57
C GLY A 110 10.44 25.03 4.69
N SER A 111 9.96 23.89 5.20
CA SER A 111 9.05 22.98 4.48
C SER A 111 7.69 23.62 4.20
N LEU A 112 7.25 24.53 5.07
CA LEU A 112 6.01 25.29 4.88
C LEU A 112 6.09 26.25 3.69
N LEU A 113 7.29 26.62 3.25
CA LEU A 113 7.51 27.48 2.09
C LEU A 113 7.50 26.71 0.77
N PHE A 114 7.75 25.40 0.79
CA PHE A 114 7.76 24.57 -0.42
C PHE A 114 6.36 24.04 -0.76
N ASN A 115 6.14 23.73 -2.04
CA ASN A 115 4.99 22.91 -2.43
C ASN A 115 5.22 21.47 -1.92
N GLU A 116 4.17 20.78 -1.50
CA GLU A 116 4.34 19.46 -0.89
C GLU A 116 4.79 18.38 -1.87
N GLY A 117 4.53 18.55 -3.17
CA GLY A 117 5.14 17.72 -4.21
C GLY A 117 6.66 17.89 -4.35
N MET A 118 7.25 18.97 -3.79
CA MET A 118 8.71 19.20 -3.76
C MET A 118 9.38 18.62 -2.51
N VAL A 119 8.60 18.11 -1.55
CA VAL A 119 9.11 17.43 -0.36
C VAL A 119 9.17 15.94 -0.64
N GLN A 120 10.16 15.23 -0.06
CA GLN A 120 10.29 13.78 -0.17
C GLN A 120 8.97 13.07 0.18
N TYR A 121 8.49 12.21 -0.72
CA TYR A 121 7.38 11.32 -0.43
C TYR A 121 7.79 10.33 0.65
N LYS A 122 6.94 10.17 1.67
CA LYS A 122 7.24 9.34 2.85
C LYS A 122 6.43 8.05 2.93
N GLY A 123 5.34 7.95 2.17
CA GLY A 123 4.34 6.90 2.35
C GLY A 123 3.47 7.12 3.59
N ASP A 124 2.20 6.76 3.49
CA ASP A 124 1.29 6.69 4.63
C ASP A 124 1.62 5.45 5.48
N ASP A 125 1.40 5.48 6.80
CA ASP A 125 1.83 4.37 7.69
C ASP A 125 1.25 3.00 7.30
N TYR A 126 0.01 2.97 6.79
CA TYR A 126 -0.59 1.73 6.31
C TYR A 126 0.14 1.19 5.06
N GLU A 127 0.64 2.06 4.19
CA GLU A 127 1.44 1.67 3.02
C GLU A 127 2.76 1.06 3.46
N LYS A 128 3.41 1.67 4.46
CA LYS A 128 4.69 1.18 5.01
C LYS A 128 4.59 -0.22 5.59
N VAL A 129 3.48 -0.54 6.26
CA VAL A 129 3.19 -1.89 6.75
C VAL A 129 2.98 -2.86 5.59
N LEU A 130 2.30 -2.42 4.53
CA LEU A 130 2.08 -3.25 3.35
C LEU A 130 3.37 -3.55 2.57
N ILE A 131 4.44 -2.75 2.69
CA ILE A 131 5.74 -3.07 2.09
C ILE A 131 6.25 -4.44 2.58
N ASN A 132 6.34 -4.64 3.91
CA ASN A 132 6.82 -5.91 4.47
C ASN A 132 5.82 -7.06 4.24
N ALA A 133 4.51 -6.77 4.18
CA ALA A 133 3.51 -7.78 3.82
C ALA A 133 3.72 -8.28 2.37
N MET A 134 4.00 -7.37 1.43
CA MET A 134 4.27 -7.72 0.03
C MET A 134 5.62 -8.43 -0.14
N LEU A 135 6.64 -8.06 0.64
CA LEU A 135 7.91 -8.80 0.72
C LEU A 135 7.71 -10.22 1.24
N ALA A 136 6.95 -10.40 2.32
CA ALA A 136 6.63 -11.72 2.83
C ALA A 136 5.90 -12.58 1.79
N ILE A 137 4.95 -12.00 1.05
CA ILE A 137 4.28 -12.69 -0.08
C ILE A 137 5.28 -13.08 -1.17
N ASN A 138 6.19 -12.19 -1.57
CA ASN A 138 7.23 -12.55 -2.56
C ASN A 138 8.04 -13.75 -2.10
N TYR A 139 8.52 -13.75 -0.86
CA TYR A 139 9.31 -14.86 -0.32
C TYR A 139 8.51 -16.16 -0.24
N LEU A 140 7.22 -16.11 0.11
CA LEU A 140 6.34 -17.28 0.05
C LEU A 140 6.20 -17.83 -1.39
N LEU A 141 6.10 -16.96 -2.39
CA LEU A 141 6.01 -17.36 -3.80
C LEU A 141 7.33 -17.92 -4.35
N MET A 142 8.46 -17.58 -3.73
CA MET A 142 9.78 -18.13 -4.03
C MET A 142 10.10 -19.39 -3.20
N ASP A 143 9.13 -19.96 -2.46
CA ASP A 143 9.32 -21.07 -1.51
C ASP A 143 10.42 -20.80 -0.46
N ASN A 144 10.69 -19.51 -0.16
CA ASN A 144 11.65 -19.08 0.85
C ASN A 144 10.93 -18.68 2.15
N LEU A 145 10.58 -19.68 2.96
CA LEU A 145 9.88 -19.45 4.23
C LEU A 145 10.72 -18.69 5.26
N ASP A 146 12.03 -18.90 5.28
CA ASP A 146 12.94 -18.26 6.24
C ASP A 146 12.92 -16.74 6.08
N GLU A 147 12.99 -16.25 4.83
CA GLU A 147 12.95 -14.82 4.56
C GLU A 147 11.54 -14.23 4.74
N ALA A 148 10.49 -15.00 4.46
CA ALA A 148 9.13 -14.60 4.80
C ALA A 148 8.98 -14.37 6.31
N LEU A 149 9.62 -15.19 7.16
CA LEU A 149 9.64 -15.00 8.62
C LEU A 149 10.47 -13.79 9.06
N VAL A 150 11.54 -13.43 8.33
CA VAL A 150 12.30 -12.18 8.60
C VAL A 150 11.37 -10.98 8.39
N GLU A 151 10.65 -10.96 7.28
CA GLU A 151 9.72 -9.86 6.96
C GLU A 151 8.51 -9.84 7.88
N THR A 152 8.06 -11.00 8.35
CA THR A 152 7.02 -11.12 9.37
C THR A 152 7.43 -10.45 10.69
N ARG A 153 8.70 -10.59 11.11
CA ARG A 153 9.21 -9.92 12.32
C ARG A 153 9.26 -8.40 12.12
N ARG A 154 9.78 -7.93 10.97
CA ARG A 154 9.82 -6.50 10.62
C ARG A 154 8.42 -5.88 10.58
N LEU A 155 7.47 -6.60 9.97
CA LEU A 155 6.06 -6.24 9.92
C LEU A 155 5.47 -6.05 11.32
N ASN A 156 5.68 -7.03 12.20
CA ASN A 156 5.20 -6.99 13.59
C ASN A 156 5.87 -5.88 14.43
N GLU A 157 7.15 -5.60 14.20
CA GLU A 157 7.87 -4.49 14.83
C GLU A 157 7.27 -3.14 14.41
N LYS A 158 7.04 -2.95 13.10
CA LYS A 158 6.43 -1.74 12.55
C LYS A 158 5.01 -1.51 13.10
N LEU A 159 4.18 -2.55 13.14
CA LEU A 159 2.82 -2.47 13.72
C LEU A 159 2.84 -2.07 15.20
N ARG A 160 3.77 -2.61 15.98
CA ARG A 160 3.95 -2.26 17.40
C ARG A 160 4.43 -0.83 17.57
N HIS A 161 5.42 -0.41 16.77
CA HIS A 161 5.95 0.94 16.79
C HIS A 161 4.86 1.98 16.51
N TYR A 162 4.01 1.74 15.50
CA TYR A 162 2.90 2.64 15.20
C TYR A 162 1.82 2.65 16.28
N GLN A 163 1.56 1.51 16.93
CA GLN A 163 0.60 1.42 18.02
C GLN A 163 1.03 2.18 19.28
N VAL A 164 2.29 1.98 19.70
CA VAL A 164 2.76 2.38 21.03
C VAL A 164 3.52 3.71 20.98
N ASP A 165 4.41 3.86 20.00
CA ASP A 165 5.42 4.92 20.02
C ASP A 165 5.05 6.12 19.15
N ALA A 166 4.34 5.89 18.04
CA ALA A 166 4.13 6.92 17.03
C ALA A 166 2.73 7.55 17.04
N LYS A 167 1.65 6.78 17.23
CA LYS A 167 0.27 7.29 17.02
C LYS A 167 -0.78 6.56 17.87
N LYS A 168 -1.35 7.26 18.86
CA LYS A 168 -2.43 6.76 19.75
C LYS A 168 -3.67 6.21 19.02
N ASN A 169 -3.91 6.65 17.77
CA ASN A 169 -5.09 6.28 16.97
C ASN A 169 -4.72 5.54 15.66
N TYR A 170 -3.55 4.89 15.57
CA TYR A 170 -3.22 4.13 14.36
C TYR A 170 -4.15 2.92 14.18
N GLU A 171 -4.79 2.85 13.01
CA GLU A 171 -5.62 1.72 12.59
C GLU A 171 -4.72 0.51 12.31
N GLN A 172 -4.77 -0.49 13.19
CA GLN A 172 -3.99 -1.72 13.03
C GLN A 172 -4.47 -2.55 11.83
N ASN A 173 -3.56 -3.32 11.23
CA ASN A 173 -3.86 -4.09 10.03
C ASN A 173 -4.17 -5.57 10.38
N PRO A 174 -5.46 -6.00 10.41
CA PRO A 174 -5.82 -7.39 10.69
C PRO A 174 -5.25 -8.39 9.67
N PHE A 175 -5.12 -7.99 8.40
CA PHE A 175 -4.50 -8.84 7.38
C PHE A 175 -3.02 -9.07 7.66
N ALA A 176 -2.29 -8.05 8.11
CA ALA A 176 -0.87 -8.19 8.45
C ALA A 176 -0.66 -9.21 9.58
N PHE A 177 -1.45 -9.14 10.65
CA PHE A 177 -1.38 -10.14 11.73
C PHE A 177 -1.83 -11.52 11.27
N TYR A 178 -2.87 -11.61 10.43
CA TYR A 178 -3.34 -12.90 9.93
C TYR A 178 -2.33 -13.57 8.97
N LEU A 179 -1.73 -12.81 8.06
CA LEU A 179 -0.64 -13.27 7.19
C LEU A 179 0.57 -13.71 8.02
N SER A 180 0.98 -12.90 8.99
CA SER A 180 2.04 -13.23 9.95
C SER A 180 1.78 -14.58 10.63
N ALA A 181 0.57 -14.75 11.18
CA ALA A 181 0.17 -15.97 11.85
C ALA A 181 0.20 -17.20 10.92
N LEU A 182 -0.26 -17.08 9.66
CA LEU A 182 -0.18 -18.15 8.67
C LEU A 182 1.28 -18.53 8.34
N ILE A 183 2.19 -17.57 8.32
CA ILE A 183 3.63 -17.79 8.06
C ILE A 183 4.30 -18.46 9.27
N TRP A 184 4.08 -17.96 10.49
CA TRP A 184 4.54 -18.62 11.72
C TRP A 184 4.04 -20.06 11.80
N GLU A 185 2.78 -20.26 11.44
CA GLU A 185 2.16 -21.56 11.43
C GLU A 185 2.75 -22.51 10.38
N ALA A 186 3.08 -22.00 9.18
CA ALA A 186 3.77 -22.78 8.15
C ALA A 186 5.13 -23.30 8.64
N ASP A 187 5.81 -22.53 9.50
CA ASP A 187 7.07 -22.91 10.15
C ASP A 187 6.88 -23.67 11.48
N ARG A 188 5.63 -23.97 11.86
CA ARG A 188 5.27 -24.65 13.12
C ARG A 188 5.70 -23.89 14.39
N LYS A 189 5.86 -22.57 14.31
CA LYS A 189 6.03 -21.67 15.46
C LYS A 189 4.67 -21.35 16.07
N TRP A 190 4.10 -22.34 16.76
CA TRP A 190 2.71 -22.30 17.21
C TRP A 190 2.40 -21.20 18.23
N ASP A 191 3.35 -20.85 19.10
CA ASP A 191 3.18 -19.76 20.06
C ASP A 191 3.07 -18.40 19.36
N ASP A 192 3.97 -18.10 18.43
CA ASP A 192 3.94 -16.87 17.64
C ASP A 192 2.68 -16.81 16.76
N ALA A 193 2.34 -17.93 16.10
CA ALA A 193 1.11 -18.05 15.33
C ALA A 193 -0.14 -17.78 16.19
N TYR A 194 -0.22 -18.36 17.40
CA TYR A 194 -1.34 -18.12 18.32
C TYR A 194 -1.43 -16.64 18.71
N ILE A 195 -0.31 -16.01 19.05
CA ILE A 195 -0.28 -14.60 19.44
C ILE A 195 -0.84 -13.72 18.31
N ASP A 196 -0.40 -13.95 17.07
CA ASP A 196 -0.82 -13.12 15.95
C ASP A 196 -2.23 -13.44 15.43
N PHE A 197 -2.67 -14.71 15.47
CA PHE A 197 -4.09 -15.03 15.24
C PHE A 197 -4.98 -14.37 16.29
N LYS A 198 -4.56 -14.33 17.56
CA LYS A 198 -5.31 -13.66 18.61
C LYS A 198 -5.39 -12.15 18.33
N LYS A 199 -4.30 -11.50 17.96
CA LYS A 199 -4.32 -10.07 17.58
C LYS A 199 -5.23 -9.82 16.39
N ALA A 200 -5.17 -10.66 15.36
CA ALA A 200 -6.08 -10.57 14.21
C ALA A 200 -7.55 -10.69 14.65
N TYR A 201 -7.85 -11.57 15.61
CA TYR A 201 -9.19 -11.76 16.17
C TYR A 201 -9.66 -10.55 16.99
N ASP A 202 -8.77 -9.99 17.82
CA ASP A 202 -9.06 -8.82 18.64
C ASP A 202 -9.39 -7.60 17.76
N LEU A 203 -8.79 -7.49 16.56
CA LEU A 203 -9.04 -6.42 15.60
C LEU A 203 -10.26 -6.67 14.73
N ASN A 204 -10.40 -7.88 14.21
CA ASN A 204 -11.52 -8.28 13.36
C ASN A 204 -11.89 -9.76 13.60
N PRO A 205 -12.92 -10.04 14.43
CA PRO A 205 -13.34 -11.41 14.73
C PRO A 205 -14.06 -12.11 13.56
N ASN A 206 -14.35 -11.37 12.47
CA ASN A 206 -15.08 -11.85 11.30
C ASN A 206 -14.14 -12.28 10.15
N ILE A 207 -12.81 -12.29 10.37
CA ILE A 207 -11.88 -12.84 9.39
C ILE A 207 -12.24 -14.31 9.12
N PRO A 208 -12.38 -14.72 7.85
CA PRO A 208 -12.72 -16.09 7.49
C PRO A 208 -11.67 -17.08 8.01
N TYR A 209 -12.10 -18.27 8.43
CA TYR A 209 -11.25 -19.36 8.96
C TYR A 209 -10.50 -19.07 10.27
N LEU A 210 -10.51 -17.82 10.76
CA LEU A 210 -9.69 -17.40 11.89
C LEU A 210 -10.05 -18.11 13.20
N LYS A 211 -11.32 -18.42 13.43
CA LYS A 211 -11.76 -19.06 14.68
C LYS A 211 -11.17 -20.46 14.81
N GLU A 212 -11.23 -21.23 13.73
CA GLU A 212 -10.63 -22.56 13.63
C GLU A 212 -9.10 -22.49 13.71
N ASP A 213 -8.49 -21.51 13.04
CA ASP A 213 -7.05 -21.29 13.07
C ASP A 213 -6.53 -20.92 14.47
N LEU A 214 -7.24 -20.05 15.19
CA LEU A 214 -6.91 -19.64 16.54
C LEU A 214 -7.01 -20.80 17.54
N VAL A 215 -8.07 -21.61 17.45
CA VAL A 215 -8.21 -22.83 18.27
C VAL A 215 -7.09 -23.82 17.96
N ARG A 216 -6.78 -24.03 16.69
CA ARG A 216 -5.70 -24.93 16.24
C ARG A 216 -4.32 -24.47 16.71
N ALA A 217 -4.03 -23.18 16.60
CA ALA A 217 -2.77 -22.61 17.08
C ALA A 217 -2.66 -22.73 18.62
N ALA A 218 -3.74 -22.43 19.36
CA ALA A 218 -3.77 -22.58 20.82
C ALA A 218 -3.48 -24.03 21.26
N TYR A 219 -4.08 -25.01 20.56
CA TYR A 219 -3.85 -26.43 20.82
C TYR A 219 -2.38 -26.84 20.57
N ASN A 220 -1.83 -26.50 19.39
CA ASN A 220 -0.46 -26.89 19.05
C ASN A 220 0.60 -26.14 19.87
N ALA A 221 0.29 -24.92 20.33
CA ALA A 221 1.09 -24.16 21.30
C ALA A 221 0.96 -24.68 22.74
N ARG A 222 0.20 -25.76 22.99
CA ARG A 222 -0.04 -26.36 24.32
C ARG A 222 -0.68 -25.38 25.32
N ARG A 223 -1.50 -24.45 24.85
CA ARG A 223 -2.24 -23.47 25.67
C ARG A 223 -3.63 -24.00 26.01
N ALA A 224 -3.71 -25.01 26.87
CA ALA A 224 -4.94 -25.76 27.16
C ALA A 224 -6.12 -24.87 27.60
N GLU A 225 -5.88 -23.90 28.49
CA GLU A 225 -6.92 -22.97 28.94
C GLU A 225 -7.45 -22.09 27.80
N ALA A 226 -6.55 -21.56 26.96
CA ALA A 226 -6.92 -20.75 25.81
C ALA A 226 -7.66 -21.58 24.75
N GLU A 227 -7.21 -22.80 24.47
CA GLU A 227 -7.89 -23.74 23.58
C GLU A 227 -9.32 -24.00 24.05
N GLN A 228 -9.51 -24.36 25.33
CA GLN A 228 -10.82 -24.62 25.89
C GLN A 228 -11.71 -23.37 25.84
N LYS A 229 -11.17 -22.20 26.18
CA LYS A 229 -11.88 -20.93 26.07
C LYS A 229 -12.39 -20.69 24.65
N TRP A 230 -11.50 -20.73 23.66
CA TRP A 230 -11.86 -20.41 22.28
C TRP A 230 -12.85 -21.41 21.68
N ARG A 231 -12.70 -22.69 22.00
CA ARG A 231 -13.64 -23.73 21.58
C ARG A 231 -15.05 -23.50 22.12
N ASN A 232 -15.16 -23.23 23.42
CA ASN A 232 -16.45 -22.95 24.04
C ASN A 232 -17.07 -21.68 23.45
N GLN A 233 -16.26 -20.65 23.22
CA GLN A 233 -16.71 -19.38 22.66
C GLN A 233 -17.17 -19.50 21.19
N PHE A 234 -16.50 -20.31 20.38
CA PHE A 234 -16.78 -20.42 18.95
C PHE A 234 -17.66 -21.62 18.58
N GLY A 235 -17.94 -22.51 19.52
CA GLY A 235 -18.62 -23.78 19.23
C GLY A 235 -17.78 -24.74 18.39
N VAL A 236 -16.45 -24.56 18.39
CA VAL A 236 -15.52 -25.37 17.60
C VAL A 236 -15.09 -26.60 18.40
N GLY A 237 -15.12 -27.78 17.77
CA GLY A 237 -14.66 -29.03 18.38
C GLY A 237 -13.19 -28.97 18.80
N ARG A 238 -12.72 -29.98 19.57
CA ARG A 238 -11.28 -30.10 19.82
C ARG A 238 -10.62 -30.29 18.45
N PRO A 239 -9.48 -29.65 18.15
CA PRO A 239 -8.72 -29.98 16.95
C PRO A 239 -8.11 -31.40 17.10
N GLN A 240 -8.96 -32.43 17.04
CA GLN A 240 -8.57 -33.81 16.76
C GLN A 240 -8.39 -33.88 15.25
N ASP A 241 -7.22 -33.48 14.76
CA ASP A 241 -7.06 -33.30 13.33
C ASP A 241 -6.02 -34.26 12.71
N PRO A 242 -6.40 -35.52 12.42
CA PRO A 242 -5.65 -36.37 11.51
C PRO A 242 -5.44 -35.73 10.12
N THR A 243 -6.26 -34.76 9.71
CA THR A 243 -6.17 -34.13 8.38
C THR A 243 -5.01 -33.15 8.30
N PHE A 244 -4.57 -32.46 9.35
CA PHE A 244 -3.28 -31.73 9.29
C PHE A 244 -2.06 -32.66 9.25
N LYS A 245 -2.17 -33.86 9.82
CA LYS A 245 -1.12 -34.88 9.72
C LYS A 245 -1.08 -35.52 8.34
N ASN A 246 -2.21 -35.59 7.63
CA ASN A 246 -2.33 -36.40 6.41
C ASN A 246 -2.51 -35.58 5.13
N ASP A 247 -3.05 -34.37 5.22
CA ASP A 247 -3.44 -33.46 4.13
C ASP A 247 -2.52 -32.23 4.13
N GLY A 248 -2.47 -31.50 3.02
CA GLY A 248 -1.89 -30.16 2.97
C GLY A 248 -2.97 -29.09 2.89
N GLU A 249 -2.56 -27.82 3.01
CA GLU A 249 -3.47 -26.69 2.93
C GLU A 249 -3.01 -25.73 1.82
N LEU A 250 -3.88 -25.47 0.85
CA LEU A 250 -3.72 -24.40 -0.12
C LEU A 250 -4.27 -23.12 0.49
N VAL A 251 -3.44 -22.08 0.51
CA VAL A 251 -3.80 -20.73 0.93
C VAL A 251 -3.71 -19.80 -0.27
N VAL A 252 -4.85 -19.26 -0.71
CA VAL A 252 -4.91 -18.32 -1.83
C VAL A 252 -5.11 -16.90 -1.30
N ILE A 253 -4.14 -16.02 -1.55
CA ILE A 253 -4.23 -14.58 -1.25
C ILE A 253 -4.67 -13.86 -2.51
N TYR A 254 -5.89 -13.34 -2.50
CA TYR A 254 -6.44 -12.59 -3.61
C TYR A 254 -6.36 -11.09 -3.36
N GLN A 255 -5.68 -10.40 -4.27
CA GLN A 255 -5.54 -8.95 -4.27
C GLN A 255 -6.58 -8.39 -5.26
N GLN A 256 -7.68 -7.86 -4.75
CA GLN A 256 -8.84 -7.48 -5.56
C GLN A 256 -8.80 -5.99 -5.93
N GLY A 257 -9.03 -5.67 -7.21
CA GLY A 257 -9.41 -4.31 -7.63
C GLY A 257 -8.35 -3.22 -7.42
N TRP A 258 -8.70 -1.95 -7.60
CA TRP A 258 -7.78 -0.85 -7.33
C TRP A 258 -8.08 -0.17 -6.00
N GLY A 259 -7.04 0.17 -5.25
CA GLY A 259 -7.16 1.08 -4.12
C GLY A 259 -7.72 2.46 -4.53
N PRO A 260 -8.05 3.30 -3.55
CA PRO A 260 -8.66 4.61 -3.79
C PRO A 260 -7.69 5.53 -4.51
N ARG A 261 -8.24 6.58 -5.14
CA ARG A 261 -7.46 7.57 -5.89
C ARG A 261 -7.41 8.91 -5.18
N LYS A 262 -6.20 9.35 -4.84
CA LYS A 262 -5.96 10.69 -4.28
C LYS A 262 -6.06 11.73 -5.41
N GLN A 263 -6.95 12.71 -5.24
CA GLN A 263 -7.22 13.80 -6.18
C GLN A 263 -7.29 15.14 -5.42
N PRO A 264 -7.18 16.31 -6.08
CA PRO A 264 -7.43 17.58 -5.42
C PRO A 264 -8.85 17.64 -4.87
N ASN A 265 -9.03 18.19 -3.67
CA ASN A 265 -10.38 18.42 -3.14
C ASN A 265 -11.07 19.53 -3.97
N PRO A 266 -12.29 19.31 -4.49
CA PRO A 266 -13.03 20.30 -5.28
C PRO A 266 -13.32 21.61 -4.53
N SER A 267 -13.58 21.52 -3.22
CA SER A 267 -13.86 22.69 -2.38
C SER A 267 -12.59 23.46 -2.03
N TRP A 268 -11.44 22.78 -1.97
CA TRP A 268 -10.15 23.42 -1.73
C TRP A 268 -8.99 22.62 -2.35
N HIS A 269 -8.58 22.97 -3.57
CA HIS A 269 -7.63 22.19 -4.36
C HIS A 269 -6.23 22.01 -3.72
N ARG A 270 -5.91 22.77 -2.67
CA ARG A 270 -4.61 22.72 -1.95
C ARG A 270 -4.53 21.55 -0.98
N VAL A 271 -5.65 20.88 -0.71
CA VAL A 271 -5.71 19.65 0.08
C VAL A 271 -6.19 18.48 -0.79
N PRO A 272 -5.64 17.27 -0.58
CA PRO A 272 -6.08 16.07 -1.29
C PRO A 272 -7.41 15.54 -0.73
N LYS A 273 -8.09 14.71 -1.52
CA LYS A 273 -9.18 13.84 -1.10
C LYS A 273 -9.03 12.48 -1.78
N LEU A 274 -9.32 11.41 -1.06
CA LEU A 274 -9.34 10.05 -1.60
C LEU A 274 -10.75 9.70 -2.11
N TYR A 275 -10.80 9.11 -3.30
CA TYR A 275 -12.03 8.66 -3.94
C TYR A 275 -11.99 7.14 -4.15
N PRO A 276 -13.03 6.40 -3.74
CA PRO A 276 -13.12 4.97 -4.01
C PRO A 276 -12.96 4.64 -5.50
N THR A 277 -12.32 3.51 -5.80
CA THR A 277 -12.30 2.96 -7.15
C THR A 277 -13.23 1.75 -7.17
N ARG A 278 -14.18 1.73 -8.10
CA ARG A 278 -15.07 0.57 -8.26
C ARG A 278 -14.36 -0.49 -9.10
N SER A 279 -14.56 -1.75 -8.72
CA SER A 279 -14.08 -2.92 -9.46
C SER A 279 -15.29 -3.79 -9.81
N TYR A 280 -15.36 -4.25 -11.06
CA TYR A 280 -16.39 -5.19 -11.49
C TYR A 280 -16.17 -6.58 -10.88
N THR A 281 -14.91 -7.02 -10.80
CA THR A 281 -14.53 -8.25 -10.12
C THR A 281 -14.34 -7.96 -8.63
N SER A 282 -15.21 -8.55 -7.81
CA SER A 282 -15.24 -8.34 -6.35
C SER A 282 -14.77 -9.54 -5.55
N LYS A 283 -14.78 -10.75 -6.12
CA LYS A 283 -14.38 -12.00 -5.48
C LYS A 283 -13.63 -12.89 -6.48
N ALA A 284 -12.98 -13.92 -5.99
CA ALA A 284 -12.35 -14.94 -6.81
C ALA A 284 -12.85 -16.33 -6.41
N ARG A 285 -13.08 -17.20 -7.38
CA ARG A 285 -13.32 -18.63 -7.16
C ARG A 285 -12.07 -19.41 -7.49
N VAL A 286 -11.55 -20.16 -6.53
CA VAL A 286 -10.44 -21.09 -6.70
C VAL A 286 -11.02 -22.44 -7.12
N VAL A 287 -10.64 -22.90 -8.31
CA VAL A 287 -11.08 -24.18 -8.87
C VAL A 287 -9.89 -25.13 -8.89
N VAL A 288 -10.02 -26.28 -8.21
CA VAL A 288 -9.02 -27.34 -8.16
C VAL A 288 -9.49 -28.52 -9.00
N SER A 289 -8.69 -28.98 -9.96
CA SER A 289 -9.07 -30.06 -10.87
C SER A 289 -9.42 -31.36 -10.12
N GLY A 290 -10.66 -31.83 -10.27
CA GLY A 290 -11.14 -33.04 -9.57
C GLY A 290 -11.24 -32.88 -8.05
N GLY A 291 -11.17 -31.65 -7.54
CA GLY A 291 -11.18 -31.31 -6.12
C GLY A 291 -12.29 -30.32 -5.76
N PRO A 292 -12.26 -29.80 -4.51
CA PRO A 292 -13.18 -28.76 -4.07
C PRO A 292 -12.93 -27.42 -4.75
N GLU A 293 -13.96 -26.58 -4.77
CA GLU A 293 -13.87 -25.15 -5.11
C GLU A 293 -14.06 -24.32 -3.84
N GLU A 294 -13.47 -23.12 -3.81
CA GLU A 294 -13.67 -22.18 -2.70
C GLU A 294 -13.74 -20.74 -3.23
N VAL A 295 -14.55 -19.91 -2.59
CA VAL A 295 -14.68 -18.49 -2.93
C VAL A 295 -13.94 -17.63 -1.91
N THR A 296 -13.16 -16.67 -2.39
CA THR A 296 -12.40 -15.78 -1.53
C THR A 296 -13.31 -14.89 -0.69
N GLN A 297 -12.87 -14.61 0.53
CA GLN A 297 -13.55 -13.75 1.49
C GLN A 297 -12.63 -12.62 1.95
N PRO A 298 -13.14 -11.39 2.09
CA PRO A 298 -12.32 -10.23 2.43
C PRO A 298 -11.77 -10.31 3.87
N ILE A 299 -10.51 -9.92 4.02
CA ILE A 299 -9.83 -9.79 5.32
C ILE A 299 -9.58 -8.32 5.65
N TYR A 300 -9.17 -7.54 4.64
CA TYR A 300 -8.72 -6.16 4.82
C TYR A 300 -9.06 -5.29 3.63
N SER A 301 -9.61 -4.10 3.91
CA SER A 301 -9.92 -3.07 2.94
C SER A 301 -8.86 -1.98 2.99
N VAL A 302 -7.98 -1.96 1.99
CA VAL A 302 -6.99 -0.87 1.83
C VAL A 302 -7.73 0.43 1.56
N GLN A 303 -8.85 0.36 0.83
CA GLN A 303 -9.66 1.53 0.50
C GLN A 303 -10.20 2.24 1.73
N ASP A 304 -10.83 1.51 2.62
CA ASP A 304 -11.43 2.11 3.81
C ASP A 304 -10.35 2.66 4.75
N VAL A 305 -9.25 1.92 4.92
CA VAL A 305 -8.13 2.36 5.77
C VAL A 305 -7.43 3.59 5.20
N ALA A 306 -7.20 3.65 3.89
CA ALA A 306 -6.58 4.81 3.27
C ALA A 306 -7.47 6.07 3.40
N ILE A 307 -8.78 5.95 3.13
CA ILE A 307 -9.74 7.05 3.26
C ILE A 307 -9.80 7.51 4.72
N LYS A 308 -9.99 6.59 5.66
CA LYS A 308 -10.03 6.88 7.09
C LYS A 308 -8.74 7.55 7.57
N THR A 309 -7.58 7.06 7.13
CA THR A 309 -6.27 7.63 7.50
C THR A 309 -6.16 9.09 7.07
N LEU A 310 -6.60 9.42 5.85
CA LEU A 310 -6.60 10.80 5.37
C LEU A 310 -7.61 11.67 6.14
N ASP A 311 -8.81 11.13 6.41
CA ASP A 311 -9.87 11.83 7.14
C ASP A 311 -9.45 12.15 8.59
N ASP A 312 -8.83 11.20 9.28
CA ASP A 312 -8.30 11.38 10.64
C ASP A 312 -7.20 12.47 10.70
N GLN A 313 -6.41 12.61 9.62
CA GLN A 313 -5.34 13.60 9.52
C GLN A 313 -5.80 14.94 8.95
N TYR A 314 -7.06 15.04 8.52
CA TYR A 314 -7.53 16.14 7.67
C TYR A 314 -7.46 17.50 8.35
N ALA A 315 -7.82 17.58 9.63
CA ALA A 315 -7.73 18.84 10.40
C ALA A 315 -6.29 19.33 10.55
N GLY A 316 -5.35 18.41 10.85
CA GLY A 316 -3.92 18.72 10.93
C GLY A 316 -3.35 19.16 9.58
N LEU A 317 -3.80 18.53 8.49
CA LEU A 317 -3.45 18.89 7.12
C LEU A 317 -3.93 20.30 6.78
N ILE A 318 -5.20 20.65 7.08
CA ILE A 318 -5.73 22.01 6.88
C ILE A 318 -4.91 23.03 7.66
N ALA A 319 -4.65 22.77 8.95
CA ALA A 319 -3.88 23.67 9.81
C ALA A 319 -2.46 23.90 9.24
N LYS A 320 -1.78 22.84 8.82
CA LYS A 320 -0.46 22.92 8.17
C LYS A 320 -0.52 23.75 6.88
N ARG A 321 -1.56 23.60 6.06
CA ARG A 321 -1.73 24.38 4.82
C ARG A 321 -1.99 25.86 5.09
N MET A 322 -2.82 26.19 6.08
CA MET A 322 -3.05 27.58 6.48
C MET A 322 -1.77 28.23 7.05
N ALA A 323 -0.99 27.49 7.84
CA ALA A 323 0.30 27.96 8.33
C ALA A 323 1.30 28.22 7.17
N GLY A 324 1.35 27.33 6.17
CA GLY A 324 2.18 27.52 4.98
C GLY A 324 1.79 28.75 4.17
N ILE A 325 0.49 29.02 4.03
CA ILE A 325 -0.02 30.24 3.40
C ILE A 325 0.47 31.48 4.16
N ALA A 326 0.29 31.52 5.49
CA ALA A 326 0.71 32.66 6.30
C ALA A 326 2.24 32.87 6.25
N ALA A 327 3.04 31.79 6.30
CA ALA A 327 4.49 31.88 6.19
C ALA A 327 4.94 32.46 4.84
N LYS A 328 4.31 32.05 3.73
CA LYS A 328 4.59 32.58 2.39
C LYS A 328 4.25 34.06 2.26
N GLU A 329 3.14 34.50 2.86
CA GLU A 329 2.76 35.92 2.91
C GLU A 329 3.80 36.76 3.64
N VAL A 330 4.27 36.31 4.81
CA VAL A 330 5.32 37.01 5.58
C VAL A 330 6.62 37.14 4.77
N VAL A 331 7.04 36.07 4.09
CA VAL A 331 8.24 36.09 3.23
C VAL A 331 8.06 37.05 2.06
N ALA A 332 6.91 37.01 1.39
CA ALA A 332 6.63 37.89 0.26
C ALA A 332 6.59 39.37 0.68
N ASP A 333 6.00 39.69 1.83
CA ASP A 333 5.95 41.04 2.37
C ASP A 333 7.34 41.57 2.75
N GLN A 334 8.21 40.73 3.33
CA GLN A 334 9.59 41.11 3.62
C GLN A 334 10.35 41.50 2.35
N VAL A 335 10.16 40.76 1.25
CA VAL A 335 10.74 41.11 -0.06
C VAL A 335 10.08 42.36 -0.65
N ARG A 336 8.76 42.51 -0.49
CA ARG A 336 8.00 43.68 -0.95
C ARG A 336 8.50 44.99 -0.34
N GLN A 337 8.89 44.97 0.94
CA GLN A 337 9.48 46.13 1.62
C GLN A 337 10.81 46.59 0.98
N GLN A 338 11.56 45.68 0.36
CA GLN A 338 12.80 46.00 -0.35
C GLN A 338 12.55 46.32 -1.83
N ASN A 339 11.62 45.61 -2.47
CA ASN A 339 11.23 45.79 -3.86
C ASN A 339 9.76 45.36 -4.05
N GLU A 340 8.89 46.34 -4.26
CA GLU A 340 7.44 46.13 -4.33
C GLU A 340 7.04 45.15 -5.44
N THR A 341 7.58 45.34 -6.65
CA THR A 341 7.27 44.50 -7.80
C THR A 341 7.75 43.07 -7.59
N LEU A 342 8.97 42.89 -7.07
CA LEU A 342 9.52 41.57 -6.80
C LEU A 342 8.71 40.82 -5.73
N GLY A 343 8.31 41.51 -4.66
CA GLY A 343 7.45 40.94 -3.61
C GLY A 343 6.07 40.51 -4.14
N ALA A 344 5.45 41.34 -4.98
CA ALA A 344 4.17 41.00 -5.62
C ALA A 344 4.29 39.79 -6.56
N LEU A 345 5.35 39.73 -7.37
CA LEU A 345 5.62 38.59 -8.25
C LEU A 345 5.91 37.31 -7.47
N LEU A 346 6.68 37.41 -6.38
CA LEU A 346 7.00 36.28 -5.51
C LEU A 346 5.74 35.70 -4.86
N LYS A 347 4.84 36.57 -4.35
CA LYS A 347 3.55 36.17 -3.79
C LYS A 347 2.72 35.38 -4.81
N ILE A 348 2.57 35.89 -6.02
CA ILE A 348 1.82 35.21 -7.10
C ILE A 348 2.46 33.85 -7.40
N GLY A 349 3.79 33.81 -7.59
CA GLY A 349 4.52 32.58 -7.89
C GLY A 349 4.35 31.49 -6.81
N MET A 350 4.49 31.86 -5.54
CA MET A 350 4.31 30.93 -4.41
C MET A 350 2.90 30.34 -4.37
N HIS A 351 1.86 31.16 -4.57
CA HIS A 351 0.46 30.70 -4.51
C HIS A 351 0.02 29.87 -5.72
N VAL A 352 0.53 30.17 -6.92
CA VAL A 352 0.26 29.38 -8.14
C VAL A 352 0.93 28.00 -8.05
N SER A 353 2.09 27.92 -7.39
CA SER A 353 2.81 26.66 -7.21
C SER A 353 2.18 25.71 -6.18
N ASP A 354 1.21 26.17 -5.38
CA ASP A 354 0.64 25.40 -4.28
C ASP A 354 -0.41 24.39 -4.73
N GLN A 355 -0.05 23.11 -4.67
CA GLN A 355 -0.92 21.99 -5.00
C GLN A 355 -0.99 20.98 -3.85
N ALA A 356 -2.05 20.18 -3.86
CA ALA A 356 -2.16 19.02 -3.00
C ALA A 356 -1.05 18.01 -3.35
N ASP A 357 -0.51 17.32 -2.36
CA ASP A 357 0.29 16.12 -2.63
C ASP A 357 -0.66 14.98 -3.03
N LEU A 358 -0.54 14.52 -4.27
CA LEU A 358 -1.37 13.47 -4.87
C LEU A 358 -0.61 12.15 -5.05
N ARG A 359 0.60 12.07 -4.49
CA ARG A 359 1.37 10.83 -4.45
C ARG A 359 0.71 9.87 -3.48
N GLN A 360 0.65 8.62 -3.92
CA GLN A 360 0.14 7.47 -3.20
C GLN A 360 0.66 6.23 -3.93
N TRP A 361 0.86 5.13 -3.22
CA TRP A 361 1.08 3.83 -3.84
C TRP A 361 -0.17 3.46 -4.66
N SER A 362 -0.07 3.59 -5.98
CA SER A 362 -1.23 3.61 -6.86
C SER A 362 -1.70 2.22 -7.32
N THR A 363 -0.87 1.20 -7.12
CA THR A 363 -1.13 -0.19 -7.50
C THR A 363 -1.65 -1.08 -6.37
N LEU A 364 -1.81 -0.55 -5.15
CA LEU A 364 -2.43 -1.29 -4.06
C LEU A 364 -3.82 -1.84 -4.42
N PRO A 365 -4.19 -3.01 -3.91
CA PRO A 365 -5.55 -3.55 -4.06
C PRO A 365 -6.58 -2.68 -3.34
N GLU A 366 -7.84 -2.82 -3.76
CA GLU A 366 -9.00 -2.36 -2.98
C GLU A 366 -9.11 -3.19 -1.70
N THR A 367 -9.08 -4.53 -1.84
CA THR A 367 -9.14 -5.48 -0.72
C THR A 367 -8.11 -6.61 -0.85
N PHE A 368 -7.62 -7.09 0.30
CA PHE A 368 -7.01 -8.41 0.41
C PHE A 368 -8.06 -9.40 0.87
N GLN A 369 -8.13 -10.53 0.17
CA GLN A 369 -9.06 -11.62 0.44
C GLN A 369 -8.32 -12.95 0.55
N ILE A 370 -8.95 -13.94 1.14
CA ILE A 370 -8.39 -15.29 1.27
C ILE A 370 -9.39 -16.37 0.91
N ALA A 371 -8.87 -17.47 0.36
CA ALA A 371 -9.53 -18.76 0.30
C ALA A 371 -8.57 -19.82 0.84
N LYS A 372 -9.09 -20.79 1.60
CA LYS A 372 -8.30 -21.90 2.14
C LYS A 372 -8.93 -23.23 1.77
N LEU A 373 -8.16 -24.12 1.14
CA LEU A 373 -8.61 -25.48 0.80
C LEU A 373 -7.70 -26.52 1.44
N ARG A 374 -8.28 -27.53 2.08
CA ARG A 374 -7.54 -28.72 2.52
C ARG A 374 -7.58 -29.78 1.43
N LEU A 375 -6.41 -30.26 1.04
CA LEU A 375 -6.24 -31.16 -0.10
C LEU A 375 -5.36 -32.34 0.30
N LYS A 376 -5.63 -33.52 -0.25
CA LYS A 376 -4.71 -34.65 -0.10
C LYS A 376 -3.35 -34.31 -0.74
N PRO A 377 -2.24 -34.90 -0.26
CA PRO A 377 -0.95 -34.71 -0.90
C PRO A 377 -1.01 -35.20 -2.35
N GLY A 378 -0.54 -34.38 -3.28
CA GLY A 378 -0.68 -34.66 -4.71
C GLY A 378 -0.41 -33.43 -5.57
N GLU A 379 -0.42 -33.65 -6.88
CA GLU A 379 -0.30 -32.61 -7.89
C GLU A 379 -1.68 -32.26 -8.44
N TYR A 380 -2.00 -30.97 -8.53
CA TYR A 380 -3.31 -30.48 -8.96
C TYR A 380 -3.16 -29.38 -9.99
N LYS A 381 -4.07 -29.36 -10.98
CA LYS A 381 -4.29 -28.16 -11.80
C LYS A 381 -5.22 -27.21 -11.07
N ILE A 382 -4.91 -25.92 -11.13
CA ILE A 382 -5.69 -24.86 -10.51
C ILE A 382 -5.93 -23.73 -11.49
N GLN A 383 -7.14 -23.20 -11.41
CA GLN A 383 -7.54 -21.98 -12.07
C GLN A 383 -8.28 -21.08 -11.09
N VAL A 384 -8.05 -19.77 -11.18
CA VAL A 384 -8.78 -18.77 -10.41
C VAL A 384 -9.70 -18.01 -11.36
N LEU A 385 -10.97 -17.88 -11.00
CA LEU A 385 -12.00 -17.20 -11.78
C LEU A 385 -12.50 -15.95 -11.05
N GLY A 386 -12.50 -14.81 -11.72
CA GLY A 386 -13.08 -13.57 -11.19
C GLY A 386 -14.61 -13.65 -11.13
N LEU A 387 -15.19 -13.22 -10.01
CA LEU A 387 -16.63 -13.12 -9.80
C LEU A 387 -17.04 -11.69 -9.44
N ASN A 388 -18.18 -11.23 -9.95
CA ASN A 388 -18.79 -9.97 -9.52
C ASN A 388 -19.50 -10.10 -8.17
N GLY A 389 -20.10 -9.01 -7.69
CA GLY A 389 -20.77 -8.97 -6.38
C GLY A 389 -21.92 -9.98 -6.22
N GLY A 390 -22.54 -10.39 -7.33
CA GLY A 390 -23.58 -11.42 -7.37
C GLY A 390 -23.06 -12.85 -7.53
N GLY A 391 -21.74 -13.06 -7.58
CA GLY A 391 -21.14 -14.38 -7.75
C GLY A 391 -21.10 -14.89 -9.19
N VAL A 392 -21.36 -14.01 -10.17
CA VAL A 392 -21.32 -14.36 -11.61
C VAL A 392 -19.91 -14.15 -12.15
N PRO A 393 -19.36 -15.07 -12.98
CA PRO A 393 -18.06 -14.89 -13.60
C PRO A 393 -17.93 -13.58 -14.38
N THR A 394 -16.82 -12.87 -14.20
CA THR A 394 -16.56 -11.59 -14.89
C THR A 394 -15.82 -11.75 -16.21
N GLY A 395 -15.28 -12.94 -16.47
CA GLY A 395 -14.39 -13.23 -17.60
C GLY A 395 -12.90 -13.03 -17.27
N GLU A 396 -12.56 -12.40 -16.14
CA GLU A 396 -11.18 -12.44 -15.64
C GLU A 396 -10.85 -13.84 -15.11
N THR A 397 -9.70 -14.37 -15.52
CA THR A 397 -9.21 -15.66 -15.04
C THR A 397 -7.69 -15.66 -14.97
N SER A 398 -7.13 -16.42 -14.03
CA SER A 398 -5.71 -16.75 -14.05
C SER A 398 -5.39 -17.70 -15.22
N ALA A 399 -4.12 -17.74 -15.62
CA ALA A 399 -3.62 -18.91 -16.34
C ALA A 399 -3.87 -20.18 -15.51
N GLU A 400 -4.11 -21.30 -16.18
CA GLU A 400 -4.09 -22.61 -15.51
C GLU A 400 -2.66 -22.88 -15.03
N GLY A 401 -2.52 -23.26 -13.76
CA GLY A 401 -1.24 -23.58 -13.15
C GLY A 401 -1.27 -24.92 -12.46
N THR A 402 -0.10 -25.55 -12.33
CA THR A 402 0.08 -26.77 -11.54
C THR A 402 0.60 -26.40 -10.16
N ILE A 403 0.00 -26.97 -9.10
CA ILE A 403 0.53 -26.87 -7.74
C ILE A 403 0.78 -28.25 -7.14
N VAL A 404 1.74 -28.32 -6.23
CA VAL A 404 2.07 -29.54 -5.48
C VAL A 404 1.70 -29.37 -4.02
N ILE A 405 0.70 -30.11 -3.57
CA ILE A 405 0.29 -30.15 -2.16
C ILE A 405 1.11 -31.20 -1.43
N LYS A 406 1.78 -30.76 -0.35
CA LYS A 406 2.58 -31.63 0.53
C LYS A 406 1.87 -31.84 1.86
N ARG A 407 1.96 -33.07 2.39
CA ARG A 407 1.41 -33.46 3.68
C ARG A 407 1.89 -32.52 4.80
N GLY A 408 0.95 -31.98 5.57
CA GLY A 408 1.20 -31.13 6.73
C GLY A 408 1.96 -29.84 6.41
N LYS A 409 1.92 -29.39 5.14
CA LYS A 409 2.50 -28.12 4.69
C LYS A 409 1.42 -27.21 4.11
N LYS A 410 1.68 -25.91 4.21
CA LYS A 410 0.93 -24.89 3.48
C LYS A 410 1.56 -24.68 2.12
N THR A 411 0.73 -24.49 1.11
CA THR A 411 1.12 -24.04 -0.22
C THR A 411 0.44 -22.71 -0.46
N PHE A 412 1.21 -21.68 -0.80
CA PHE A 412 0.69 -20.33 -0.99
C PHE A 412 0.55 -20.04 -2.49
N LEU A 413 -0.57 -19.42 -2.85
CA LEU A 413 -0.84 -18.90 -4.18
C LEU A 413 -1.34 -17.47 -4.02
N THR A 414 -1.03 -16.59 -4.98
CA THR A 414 -1.70 -15.30 -5.08
C THR A 414 -2.25 -15.09 -6.47
N TRP A 415 -3.37 -14.37 -6.52
CA TRP A 415 -3.94 -13.85 -7.75
C TRP A 415 -4.30 -12.37 -7.59
N ARG A 416 -4.22 -11.62 -8.69
CA ARG A 416 -4.55 -10.19 -8.77
C ARG A 416 -5.54 -9.99 -9.91
N SER A 417 -6.57 -9.20 -9.65
CA SER A 417 -7.52 -8.71 -10.67
C SER A 417 -7.57 -7.18 -10.67
N PHE A 418 -8.01 -6.61 -11.79
CA PHE A 418 -8.04 -5.16 -11.99
C PHE A 418 -9.33 -4.62 -12.59
N ASN A 419 -10.26 -5.50 -13.01
CA ASN A 419 -11.52 -5.13 -13.67
C ASN A 419 -12.60 -4.73 -12.66
#